data_AF-A0A9P6AME1-F1
#
_entry.id   AF-A0A9P6AME1-F1
#
_cell.length_a   1.000
_cell.length_b   1.000
_cell.length_c   1.000
_cell.angle_alpha   90.00
_cell.angle_beta   90.00
_cell.angle_gamma   90.00
#
_symmetry.space_group_name_H-M   'P 1'
#
loop_
_entity.id
_entity.type
_entity.pdbx_description
1 polymer ?
#
loop_
_entity_poly.entity_id
_entity_poly.type
_entity_poly.pdbx_seq_one_letter_code
_entity_poly.pdbx_strand_id
1 'polypeptide(L)'
;MFLSSTLLILVFIWQFLLQTDVFPIYSNENTSLPLLYPDLQDEERCLPQHNLDLPYPEGRSVKMLHFGNQIWGFIDNPTRLLNTYIAYLAQRTYIFTPFTWDLNNWPFVPITSDGHLMGLPYKVRPARVPLTAYINSPTMGSPWPPGDPAP
;
A
#
# COMPACT_ATOMS: atom_id res chain seq x y z
N MET A 1 -22.77 0.97 -36.69
CA MET A 1 -21.96 -0.27 -36.79
C MET A 1 -22.01 -0.92 -35.42
N PHE A 2 -22.92 -1.89 -35.22
CA PHE A 2 -23.19 -2.47 -33.90
C PHE A 2 -22.13 -3.53 -33.60
N LEU A 3 -21.33 -3.34 -32.54
CA LEU A 3 -20.50 -4.42 -32.01
C LEU A 3 -21.42 -5.54 -31.50
N SER A 4 -21.22 -6.75 -32.04
CA SER A 4 -21.94 -7.96 -31.64
C SER A 4 -21.72 -8.23 -30.14
N SER A 5 -22.79 -8.59 -29.42
CA SER A 5 -22.76 -8.91 -27.98
C SER A 5 -21.74 -9.99 -27.62
N THR A 6 -21.47 -10.91 -28.56
CA THR A 6 -20.41 -11.92 -28.42
C THR A 6 -19.01 -11.32 -28.35
N LEU A 7 -18.74 -10.21 -29.05
CA LEU A 7 -17.43 -9.57 -29.03
C LEU A 7 -17.18 -8.87 -27.68
N LEU A 8 -18.23 -8.28 -27.09
CA LEU A 8 -18.16 -7.70 -25.74
C LEU A 8 -17.89 -8.78 -24.69
N ILE A 9 -18.57 -9.92 -24.77
CA ILE A 9 -18.34 -11.04 -23.84
C ILE A 9 -16.90 -11.56 -23.95
N LEU A 10 -16.37 -11.69 -25.17
CA LEU A 10 -15.00 -12.13 -25.38
C LEU A 10 -13.97 -11.10 -24.88
N VAL A 11 -14.23 -9.80 -25.01
CA VAL A 11 -13.39 -8.74 -24.44
C VAL A 11 -13.42 -8.77 -22.91
N PHE A 12 -14.59 -9.00 -22.30
CA PHE A 12 -14.70 -9.13 -20.84
C PHE A 12 -14.00 -10.39 -20.31
N ILE A 13 -14.13 -11.52 -21.00
CA ILE A 13 -13.41 -12.75 -20.66
C ILE A 13 -11.91 -12.55 -20.83
N TRP A 14 -11.48 -11.89 -21.91
CA TRP A 14 -10.07 -11.58 -22.16
C TRP A 14 -9.49 -10.65 -21.08
N GLN A 15 -10.20 -9.60 -20.69
CA GLN A 15 -9.79 -8.73 -19.58
C GLN A 15 -9.72 -9.49 -18.26
N PHE A 16 -10.71 -10.33 -17.97
CA PHE A 16 -10.73 -11.15 -16.76
C PHE A 16 -9.60 -12.19 -16.71
N LEU A 17 -9.21 -12.74 -17.87
CA LEU A 17 -8.11 -13.70 -17.97
C LEU A 17 -6.72 -13.04 -17.96
N LEU A 18 -6.59 -11.81 -18.48
CA LEU A 18 -5.34 -11.04 -18.41
C LEU A 18 -5.11 -10.36 -17.05
N GLN A 19 -6.15 -10.18 -16.24
CA GLN A 19 -6.04 -9.60 -14.91
C GLN A 19 -5.66 -10.66 -13.86
N THR A 20 -4.59 -11.39 -14.16
CA THR A 20 -3.88 -12.22 -13.19
C THR A 20 -2.48 -11.65 -12.99
N ASP A 21 -2.39 -10.36 -12.72
CA ASP A 21 -1.31 -9.86 -11.89
C ASP A 21 -1.55 -10.43 -10.49
N VAL A 22 -1.22 -11.72 -10.34
CA VAL A 22 -1.01 -12.32 -9.03
C VAL A 22 0.23 -11.61 -8.52
N PHE A 23 0.02 -10.51 -7.81
CA PHE A 23 1.06 -9.87 -7.06
C PHE A 23 1.74 -10.95 -6.21
N PRO A 24 3.07 -11.02 -6.19
CA PRO A 24 3.75 -11.98 -5.36
C PRO A 24 3.27 -11.74 -3.93
N ILE A 25 2.52 -12.70 -3.38
CA ILE A 25 2.27 -12.76 -1.96
C ILE A 25 3.66 -13.00 -1.38
N TYR A 26 4.20 -11.99 -0.68
CA TYR A 26 5.41 -12.15 0.09
C TYR A 26 5.17 -13.32 1.06
N SER A 27 5.74 -14.47 0.71
CA SER A 27 5.64 -15.71 1.46
C SER A 27 7.02 -16.00 2.01
N ASN A 28 7.06 -16.36 3.28
CA ASN A 28 8.28 -16.83 3.92
C ASN A 28 8.77 -18.08 3.15
N GLU A 29 10.01 -18.09 2.66
CA GLU A 29 10.56 -19.20 1.85
C GLU A 29 10.54 -20.57 2.56
N ASN A 30 10.34 -20.60 3.89
CA ASN A 30 10.24 -21.78 4.73
C ASN A 30 8.81 -22.16 5.18
N THR A 31 7.79 -21.36 4.90
CA THR A 31 6.40 -21.68 5.27
C THR A 31 5.41 -21.14 4.24
N SER A 32 4.41 -21.93 3.85
CA SER A 32 3.26 -21.48 3.03
C SER A 32 2.35 -20.43 3.70
N LEU A 33 2.81 -19.83 4.80
CA LEU A 33 2.12 -18.80 5.55
C LEU A 33 2.60 -17.41 5.09
N PRO A 34 1.70 -16.41 5.07
CA PRO A 34 2.07 -15.03 4.75
C PRO A 34 3.03 -14.45 5.79
N LEU A 35 3.83 -13.47 5.38
CA LEU A 35 4.72 -12.72 6.28
C LEU A 35 3.95 -12.07 7.43
N LEU A 36 4.61 -11.96 8.58
CA LEU A 36 4.09 -11.15 9.68
C LEU A 36 4.35 -9.67 9.40
N TYR A 37 3.57 -8.79 10.03
CA TYR A 37 3.75 -7.34 9.87
C TYR A 37 5.15 -6.82 10.24
N PRO A 38 5.85 -7.36 11.27
CA PRO A 38 7.24 -6.99 11.52
C PRO A 38 8.16 -7.35 10.35
N ASP A 39 7.99 -8.53 9.76
CA ASP A 39 8.81 -8.99 8.63
C ASP A 39 8.60 -8.07 7.42
N LEU A 40 7.34 -7.75 7.09
CA LEU A 40 7.01 -6.80 6.02
C LEU A 40 7.61 -5.42 6.28
N GLN A 41 7.63 -4.96 7.53
CA GLN A 41 8.22 -3.68 7.88
C GLN A 41 9.74 -3.67 7.69
N ASP A 42 10.41 -4.78 7.96
CA ASP A 42 11.85 -4.90 7.74
C ASP A 42 12.19 -5.01 6.24
N GLU A 43 11.35 -5.68 5.45
CA GLU A 43 11.46 -5.67 3.99
C GLU A 43 11.22 -4.26 3.42
N GLU A 44 10.19 -3.55 3.86
CA GLU A 44 9.91 -2.16 3.46
C GLU A 44 11.15 -1.26 3.69
N ARG A 45 11.82 -1.40 4.84
CA ARG A 45 13.04 -0.63 5.14
C ARG A 45 14.19 -0.94 4.19
N CYS A 46 14.26 -2.17 3.68
CA CYS A 46 15.31 -2.64 2.80
C CYS A 46 15.03 -2.38 1.31
N LEU A 47 13.92 -1.72 0.97
CA LEU A 47 13.56 -1.47 -0.43
C LEU A 47 14.64 -0.63 -1.15
N PRO A 48 14.98 -0.93 -2.43
CA PRO A 48 16.05 -0.26 -3.15
C PRO A 48 15.94 1.27 -3.19
N GLN A 49 14.71 1.81 -3.26
CA GLN A 49 14.47 3.26 -3.26
C GLN A 49 14.89 3.97 -1.96
N HIS A 50 15.09 3.24 -0.85
CA HIS A 50 15.60 3.81 0.40
C HIS A 50 17.13 3.98 0.41
N ASN A 51 17.82 3.59 -0.66
CA ASN A 51 19.25 3.82 -0.79
C ASN A 51 19.56 5.32 -0.96
N LEU A 52 20.22 5.89 0.05
CA LEU A 52 20.58 7.30 0.11
C LEU A 52 21.61 7.73 -0.95
N ASP A 53 22.35 6.78 -1.52
CA ASP A 53 23.40 7.05 -2.52
C ASP A 53 22.87 7.04 -3.97
N LEU A 54 21.56 6.86 -4.16
CA LEU A 54 20.93 6.98 -5.48
C LEU A 54 20.99 8.41 -6.02
N PRO A 55 21.09 8.57 -7.36
CA PRO A 55 20.99 9.89 -7.99
C PRO A 55 19.55 10.41 -7.95
N TYR A 56 19.40 11.72 -8.16
CA TYR A 56 18.11 12.37 -8.38
C TYR A 56 17.30 11.63 -9.47
N PRO A 57 15.99 11.36 -9.26
CA PRO A 57 15.10 11.93 -8.24
C PRO A 57 15.11 11.27 -6.86
N GLU A 58 15.90 10.22 -6.65
CA GLU A 58 15.97 9.48 -5.39
C GLU A 58 17.16 9.93 -4.51
N GLY A 59 17.43 9.16 -3.46
CA GLY A 59 18.57 9.32 -2.56
C GLY A 59 18.51 10.59 -1.71
N ARG A 60 19.66 11.08 -1.24
CA ARG A 60 19.73 12.27 -0.37
C ARG A 60 19.15 13.54 -0.99
N SER A 61 19.11 13.60 -2.32
CA SER A 61 18.64 14.77 -3.08
C SER A 61 17.14 14.75 -3.37
N VAL A 62 16.42 13.70 -2.91
CA VAL A 62 14.99 13.53 -3.13
C VAL A 62 14.20 14.72 -2.62
N LYS A 63 13.23 15.16 -3.42
CA LYS A 63 12.27 16.18 -2.99
C LYS A 63 10.97 15.49 -2.64
N MET A 64 10.58 15.59 -1.37
CA MET A 64 9.44 14.87 -0.84
C MET A 64 8.27 15.81 -0.53
N LEU A 65 7.07 15.26 -0.50
CA LEU A 65 5.87 16.00 -0.15
C LEU A 65 5.05 15.20 0.87
N HIS A 66 4.79 15.83 2.02
CA HIS A 66 4.01 15.28 3.11
C HIS A 66 2.73 16.08 3.25
N PHE A 67 1.59 15.39 3.37
CA PHE A 67 0.30 16.02 3.52
C PHE A 67 -0.22 15.81 4.94
N GLY A 68 -0.60 16.90 5.61
CA GLY A 68 -1.17 16.84 6.97
C GLY A 68 -2.64 16.42 7.03
N ASN A 69 -3.28 16.17 5.88
CA ASN A 69 -4.68 15.74 5.80
C ASN A 69 -4.84 14.21 5.84
N GLN A 70 -3.75 13.44 5.94
CA GLN A 70 -3.82 11.98 6.07
C GLN A 70 -4.45 11.61 7.40
N ILE A 71 -5.58 10.90 7.33
CA ILE A 71 -6.23 10.33 8.51
C ILE A 71 -5.64 8.94 8.76
N TRP A 72 -5.46 8.57 10.02
CA TRP A 72 -5.07 7.22 10.41
C TRP A 72 -6.14 6.21 9.99
N GLY A 73 -5.75 5.19 9.21
CA GLY A 73 -6.66 4.10 8.91
C GLY A 73 -6.57 3.51 7.53
N PHE A 74 -7.37 2.46 7.35
CA PHE A 74 -7.78 1.93 6.06
C PHE A 74 -8.79 2.86 5.35
N ILE A 75 -9.54 3.68 6.10
CA ILE A 75 -10.56 4.60 5.56
C ILE A 75 -9.92 5.71 4.70
N ASP A 76 -8.65 6.03 4.94
CA ASP A 76 -7.94 7.13 4.27
C ASP A 76 -7.39 6.78 2.88
N ASN A 77 -7.67 5.57 2.37
CA ASN A 77 -7.15 5.13 1.06
C ASN A 77 -7.47 6.11 -0.08
N PRO A 78 -8.71 6.66 -0.21
CA PRO A 78 -9.00 7.65 -1.26
C PRO A 78 -8.18 8.93 -1.13
N THR A 79 -7.99 9.45 0.08
CA THR A 79 -7.15 10.64 0.33
C THR A 79 -5.70 10.37 -0.04
N ARG A 80 -5.18 9.19 0.31
CA ARG A 80 -3.81 8.79 -0.01
C ARG A 80 -3.59 8.67 -1.51
N LEU A 81 -4.56 8.13 -2.26
CA LEU A 81 -4.50 8.06 -3.71
C LEU A 81 -4.45 9.47 -4.33
N LEU A 82 -5.34 10.37 -3.90
CA LEU A 82 -5.34 11.76 -4.35
C LEU A 82 -4.01 12.46 -4.05
N ASN A 83 -3.50 12.32 -2.82
CA ASN A 83 -2.23 12.90 -2.40
C ASN A 83 -1.04 12.33 -3.19
N THR A 84 -1.06 11.02 -3.48
CA THR A 84 -0.06 10.38 -4.35
C THR A 84 -0.08 11.03 -5.73
N TYR A 85 -1.26 11.20 -6.31
CA TYR A 85 -1.41 11.80 -7.62
C TYR A 85 -0.93 13.26 -7.65
N ILE A 86 -1.26 14.05 -6.62
CA ILE A 86 -0.75 15.43 -6.49
C ILE A 86 0.78 15.45 -6.38
N ALA A 87 1.37 14.54 -5.60
CA ALA A 87 2.83 14.43 -5.48
C ALA A 87 3.48 14.04 -6.82
N TYR A 88 2.87 13.11 -7.54
CA TYR A 88 3.28 12.72 -8.90
C TYR A 88 3.29 13.92 -9.85
N LEU A 89 2.19 14.68 -9.92
CA LEU A 89 2.10 15.90 -10.73
C LEU A 89 3.14 16.96 -10.32
N ALA A 90 3.44 17.07 -9.03
CA ALA A 90 4.44 17.99 -8.50
C ALA A 90 5.89 17.52 -8.70
N GLN A 91 6.10 16.32 -9.27
CA GLN A 91 7.40 15.65 -9.35
C GLN A 91 8.08 15.58 -7.98
N ARG A 92 7.34 15.07 -6.99
CA ARG A 92 7.79 14.86 -5.61
C ARG A 92 7.48 13.45 -5.15
N THR A 93 8.34 12.90 -4.31
CA THR A 93 8.07 11.63 -3.64
C THR A 93 7.02 11.84 -2.56
N TYR A 94 5.94 11.07 -2.62
CA TYR A 94 4.89 11.10 -1.61
C TYR A 94 5.36 10.46 -0.31
N ILE A 95 5.24 11.18 0.82
CA ILE A 95 5.45 10.60 2.14
C ILE A 95 4.11 10.11 2.69
N PHE A 96 3.97 8.79 2.81
CA PHE A 96 2.82 8.17 3.47
C PHE A 96 3.13 7.81 4.93
N THR A 97 2.09 7.77 5.74
CA THR A 97 2.15 7.27 7.11
C THR A 97 1.54 5.87 7.19
N PRO A 98 2.20 4.92 7.90
CA PRO A 98 1.63 3.60 8.12
C PRO A 98 0.38 3.73 9.00
N PHE A 99 -0.50 2.73 8.92
CA PHE A 99 -1.63 2.69 9.83
C PHE A 99 -1.17 2.32 11.24
N THR A 100 -1.57 3.12 12.24
CA THR A 100 -1.29 2.85 13.65
C THR A 100 -2.58 2.88 14.48
N TRP A 101 -2.78 1.82 15.27
CA TRP A 101 -3.87 1.69 16.25
C TRP A 101 -3.57 2.41 17.56
N ASP A 102 -2.29 2.61 17.89
CA ASP A 102 -1.84 3.31 19.08
C ASP A 102 -0.79 4.36 18.71
N LEU A 103 -0.96 5.56 19.27
CA LEU A 103 -0.06 6.70 19.08
C LEU A 103 1.09 6.69 20.10
N ASN A 104 0.98 5.89 21.18
CA ASN A 104 1.99 5.80 22.24
C ASN A 104 3.20 4.92 21.86
N ASN A 105 3.31 4.58 20.58
CA ASN A 105 4.46 3.91 19.99
C ASN A 105 4.68 2.46 20.46
N TRP A 106 3.75 1.87 21.23
CA TRP A 106 3.83 0.49 21.67
C TRP A 106 3.58 -0.47 20.49
N PRO A 107 4.25 -1.63 20.39
CA PRO A 107 4.15 -2.49 19.21
C PRO A 107 2.84 -3.29 19.14
N PHE A 108 2.08 -3.34 20.23
CA PHE A 108 0.81 -4.07 20.31
C PHE A 108 -0.27 -3.21 20.95
N VAL A 109 -1.53 -3.46 20.58
CA VAL A 109 -2.70 -2.88 21.25
C VAL A 109 -3.58 -3.98 21.84
N PRO A 110 -4.10 -3.77 23.07
CA PRO A 110 -5.06 -4.70 23.64
C PRO A 110 -6.41 -4.61 22.90
N ILE A 111 -7.05 -5.76 22.73
CA ILE A 111 -8.37 -5.89 22.10
C ILE A 111 -9.27 -6.82 22.91
N THR A 112 -10.56 -6.60 22.80
CA THR A 112 -11.61 -7.47 23.33
C THR A 112 -11.71 -8.78 22.53
N SER A 113 -12.52 -9.73 23.01
CA SER A 113 -12.71 -11.03 22.35
C SER A 113 -13.29 -10.94 20.93
N ASP A 114 -14.07 -9.90 20.66
CA ASP A 114 -14.67 -9.53 19.37
C ASP A 114 -13.77 -8.59 18.53
N GLY A 115 -12.58 -8.23 19.02
CA GLY A 115 -11.57 -7.50 18.24
C GLY A 115 -11.70 -5.97 18.29
N HIS A 116 -12.57 -5.43 19.13
CA HIS A 116 -12.68 -3.99 19.36
C HIS A 116 -11.62 -3.48 20.35
N LEU A 117 -11.29 -2.19 20.26
CA LEU A 117 -10.34 -1.53 21.17
C LEU A 117 -10.95 -1.19 22.54
N MET A 118 -12.28 -1.28 22.67
CA MET A 118 -13.03 -0.82 23.84
C MET A 118 -13.73 -1.99 24.54
N GLY A 119 -13.32 -2.29 25.77
CA GLY A 119 -13.90 -3.32 26.63
C GLY A 119 -12.84 -4.04 27.47
N LEU A 120 -13.20 -5.16 28.11
CA LEU A 120 -12.25 -5.96 28.87
C LEU A 120 -11.24 -6.63 27.92
N PRO A 121 -9.94 -6.32 28.01
CA PRO A 121 -8.96 -6.81 27.08
C PRO A 121 -8.74 -8.32 27.27
N TYR A 122 -8.78 -9.07 26.17
CA TYR A 122 -8.62 -10.52 26.17
C TYR A 122 -7.49 -10.98 25.24
N LYS A 123 -7.14 -10.19 24.21
CA LYS A 123 -6.08 -10.48 23.25
C LYS A 123 -5.27 -9.22 22.95
N VAL A 124 -4.19 -9.39 22.21
CA VAL A 124 -3.40 -8.28 21.63
C VAL A 124 -3.34 -8.42 20.12
N ARG A 125 -3.19 -7.30 19.41
CA ARG A 125 -2.90 -7.26 17.97
C ARG A 125 -1.75 -6.30 17.69
N PRO A 126 -1.06 -6.42 16.54
CA PRO A 126 -0.05 -5.44 16.15
C PRO A 126 -0.62 -4.02 16.11
N ALA A 127 0.11 -3.08 16.71
CA ALA A 127 -0.28 -1.68 16.73
C ALA A 127 -0.08 -1.01 15.37
N ARG A 128 0.87 -1.48 14.57
CA ARG A 128 1.16 -0.92 13.24
C ARG A 128 0.87 -1.95 12.15
N VAL A 129 0.28 -1.47 11.07
CA VAL A 129 0.07 -2.24 9.84
C VAL A 129 0.83 -1.54 8.72
N PRO A 130 1.87 -2.18 8.15
CA PRO A 130 2.58 -1.67 6.98
C PRO A 130 1.62 -1.37 5.84
N LEU A 131 1.87 -0.30 5.09
CA LEU A 131 0.95 0.10 4.00
C LEU A 131 1.01 -0.92 2.86
N THR A 132 2.18 -1.54 2.62
CA THR A 132 2.33 -2.64 1.65
C THR A 132 1.46 -3.85 1.95
N ALA A 133 1.07 -4.07 3.21
CA ALA A 133 0.25 -5.20 3.60
C ALA A 133 -1.19 -5.13 3.04
N TYR A 134 -1.63 -3.96 2.56
CA TYR A 134 -2.99 -3.77 2.05
C TYR A 134 -3.12 -2.79 0.87
N ILE A 135 -2.05 -2.13 0.44
CA ILE A 135 -1.98 -1.32 -0.79
C ILE A 135 -0.73 -1.72 -1.57
N ASN A 136 -0.92 -2.10 -2.84
CA ASN A 136 0.17 -2.27 -3.80
C ASN A 136 -0.12 -1.48 -5.07
N SER A 137 0.08 -0.17 -4.99
CA SER A 137 -0.24 0.80 -6.05
C SER A 137 0.92 1.79 -6.21
N PRO A 138 0.84 2.74 -7.17
CA PRO A 138 1.83 3.80 -7.28
C PRO A 138 2.05 4.62 -6.00
N THR A 139 1.08 4.61 -5.09
CA THR A 139 1.21 5.15 -3.73
C THR A 139 2.36 4.54 -2.93
N MET A 140 2.72 3.29 -3.23
CA MET A 140 3.81 2.54 -2.59
C MET A 140 5.09 2.49 -3.43
N GLY A 141 5.18 3.33 -4.48
CA GLY A 141 6.35 3.39 -5.35
C GLY A 141 6.30 2.45 -6.55
N SER A 142 5.20 1.71 -6.76
CA SER A 142 4.98 0.98 -8.01
C SER A 142 4.89 1.96 -9.20
N PRO A 143 5.31 1.56 -10.41
CA PRO A 143 5.20 2.42 -11.57
C PRO A 143 3.73 2.70 -11.92
N TRP A 144 3.46 3.90 -12.42
CA TRP A 144 2.19 4.19 -13.07
C TRP A 144 2.10 3.41 -14.39
N PRO A 145 0.96 2.74 -14.70
CA PRO A 145 0.85 1.96 -15.91
C PRO A 145 1.01 2.85 -17.17
N PRO A 146 1.79 2.42 -18.17
CA PRO A 146 2.06 3.23 -19.35
C PRO A 146 0.80 3.42 -20.19
N GLY A 147 0.48 4.68 -20.50
CA GLY A 147 -0.68 5.01 -21.33
C GLY A 147 -2.02 4.86 -20.62
N ASP A 148 -2.04 4.71 -19.30
CA ASP A 148 -3.28 4.73 -18.52
C ASP A 148 -3.88 6.15 -18.56
N PRO A 149 -5.10 6.34 -19.11
CA PRO A 149 -5.78 7.62 -19.11
C PRO A 149 -6.51 7.88 -17.78
N ALA A 150 -6.49 6.91 -16.84
CA ALA A 150 -6.90 7.20 -15.48
C ALA A 150 -6.05 8.38 -14.97
N PRO A 151 -6.67 9.41 -14.36
CA PRO A 151 -5.91 10.50 -13.77
C PRO A 151 -4.89 9.93 -12.79
#